data_AF-A0A1G1N4X1-F1
#
_entry.id   AF-A0A1G1N4X1-F1
#
_cell.length_a   1.000
_cell.length_b   1.000
_cell.length_c   1.000
_cell.angle_alpha   90.00
_cell.angle_beta   90.00
_cell.angle_gamma   90.00
#
_symmetry.space_group_name_H-M   'P 1'
#
loop_
_entity.id
_entity.type
_entity.pdbx_description
1 polymer ?
#
loop_
_entity_poly.entity_id
_entity_poly.type
_entity_poly.pdbx_seq_one_letter_code
_entity_poly.pdbx_strand_id
1 'polypeptide(L)'
;MVGFGYLFLRLFITVPVFRYFLEQLFKVSNVSGSIVLVLPLAYTLGTVINVMWHWLSFELEFKDFSRKVMPTLFASFSAAVIMGYVAHEFLDVFDNIFNINTLVGIFLQGFCSGLLGIAAGVLVLVLLKNEEIKDVWRTLHHKIWRAKIIGVDNSNSPTIQ
;
A
#
# COMPACT_ATOMS: atom_id res chain seq x y z
N MET A 1 -4.43 -15.66 -16.21
CA MET A 1 -4.75 -15.92 -14.78
C MET A 1 -4.84 -17.42 -14.46
N VAL A 2 -5.65 -18.22 -15.17
CA VAL A 2 -5.80 -19.67 -14.86
C VAL A 2 -4.48 -20.46 -15.03
N GLY A 3 -3.67 -20.16 -16.06
CA GLY A 3 -2.39 -20.83 -16.29
C GLY A 3 -1.34 -20.59 -15.19
N PHE A 4 -1.28 -19.38 -14.63
CA PHE A 4 -0.37 -19.07 -13.51
C PHE A 4 -0.80 -19.77 -12.22
N GLY A 5 -2.11 -19.89 -11.98
CA GLY A 5 -2.63 -20.65 -10.84
C GLY A 5 -2.18 -22.11 -10.88
N TYR A 6 -2.31 -22.77 -12.03
CA TYR A 6 -1.85 -24.14 -12.22
C TYR A 6 -0.33 -24.27 -12.06
N LEU A 7 0.44 -23.34 -12.63
CA LEU A 7 1.92 -23.32 -12.52
C LEU A 7 2.36 -23.23 -11.06
N PHE A 8 1.85 -22.25 -10.30
CA PHE A 8 2.24 -22.08 -8.92
C PHE A 8 1.74 -23.20 -8.02
N LEU A 9 0.58 -23.80 -8.31
CA LEU A 9 0.09 -24.96 -7.57
C LEU A 9 1.01 -26.16 -7.75
N ARG A 10 1.48 -26.39 -8.98
CA ARG A 10 2.48 -27.43 -9.26
C ARG A 10 3.81 -27.13 -8.56
N LEU A 11 4.25 -25.88 -8.59
CA LEU A 11 5.50 -25.45 -7.93
C LEU A 11 5.41 -25.62 -6.39
N PHE A 12 4.26 -25.31 -5.80
CA PHE A 12 3.98 -25.48 -4.37
C PHE A 12 4.00 -26.94 -3.91
N ILE A 13 3.50 -27.85 -4.73
CA ILE A 13 3.47 -29.29 -4.40
C ILE A 13 4.81 -29.96 -4.71
N THR A 14 5.47 -29.61 -5.82
CA THR A 14 6.70 -30.26 -6.28
C THR A 14 7.97 -29.71 -5.60
N VAL A 15 8.01 -28.44 -5.21
CA VAL A 15 9.21 -27.78 -4.66
C VAL A 15 8.99 -27.41 -3.19
N PRO A 16 9.49 -28.21 -2.23
CA PRO A 16 9.30 -27.95 -0.79
C PRO A 16 9.86 -26.59 -0.36
N VAL A 17 10.97 -26.15 -0.96
CA VAL A 17 11.59 -24.85 -0.67
C VAL A 17 10.63 -23.69 -0.94
N PHE A 18 9.90 -23.73 -2.05
CA PHE A 18 8.93 -22.69 -2.40
C PHE A 18 7.74 -22.67 -1.44
N ARG A 19 7.24 -23.86 -1.07
CA ARG A 19 6.20 -24.00 -0.05
C ARG A 19 6.65 -23.40 1.29
N TYR A 20 7.82 -23.80 1.79
CA TYR A 20 8.35 -23.29 3.07
C TYR A 20 8.60 -21.78 3.04
N PHE A 21 9.09 -21.24 1.92
CA PHE A 21 9.25 -19.80 1.76
C PHE A 21 7.93 -19.05 1.92
N LEU A 22 6.86 -19.47 1.23
CA LEU A 22 5.55 -18.85 1.35
C LEU A 22 4.95 -19.04 2.75
N GLU A 23 5.08 -20.24 3.31
CA GLU A 23 4.60 -20.56 4.65
C GLU A 23 5.30 -19.71 5.73
N GLN A 24 6.59 -19.45 5.60
CA GLN A 24 7.30 -18.56 6.52
C GLN A 24 6.99 -17.08 6.27
N LEU A 25 6.93 -16.66 5.00
CA LEU A 25 6.62 -15.28 4.62
C LEU A 25 5.26 -14.84 5.17
N PHE A 26 4.26 -15.72 5.13
CA PHE A 26 2.92 -15.47 5.64
C PHE A 26 2.70 -15.95 7.09
N LYS A 27 3.75 -16.43 7.78
CA LYS A 27 3.68 -16.94 9.17
C LYS A 27 2.61 -18.04 9.39
N VAL A 28 2.51 -18.99 8.46
CA VAL A 28 1.50 -20.09 8.42
C VAL A 28 2.11 -21.48 8.27
N SER A 29 3.36 -21.67 8.68
CA SER A 29 4.16 -22.90 8.56
C SER A 29 3.58 -24.17 9.20
N ASN A 30 2.55 -24.06 10.05
CA ASN A 30 1.91 -25.20 10.70
C ASN A 30 0.39 -25.30 10.43
N VAL A 31 -0.13 -24.56 9.43
CA VAL A 31 -1.57 -24.54 9.14
C VAL A 31 -1.90 -25.49 7.99
N SER A 32 -2.78 -26.47 8.23
CA SER A 32 -3.34 -27.29 7.16
C SER A 32 -4.14 -26.43 6.19
N GLY A 33 -3.83 -26.50 4.89
CA GLY A 33 -4.49 -25.68 3.86
C GLY A 33 -3.73 -24.45 3.39
N SER A 34 -2.42 -24.33 3.69
CA SER A 34 -1.54 -23.28 3.16
C SER A 34 -1.52 -23.17 1.62
N ILE A 35 -1.98 -24.21 0.91
CA ILE A 35 -2.15 -24.20 -0.54
C ILE A 35 -3.10 -23.10 -1.05
N VAL A 36 -4.03 -22.61 -0.21
CA VAL A 36 -4.94 -21.52 -0.59
C VAL A 36 -4.19 -20.20 -0.87
N LEU A 37 -2.99 -20.01 -0.28
CA LEU A 37 -2.12 -18.84 -0.50
C LEU A 37 -1.65 -18.73 -1.96
N VAL A 38 -1.66 -19.83 -2.70
CA VAL A 38 -1.25 -19.88 -4.10
C VAL A 38 -2.19 -19.07 -5.00
N LEU A 39 -3.48 -18.99 -4.65
CA LEU A 39 -4.48 -18.26 -5.43
C LEU A 39 -4.23 -16.74 -5.48
N PRO A 40 -4.11 -16.02 -4.34
CA PRO A 40 -3.79 -14.59 -4.36
C PRO A 40 -2.40 -14.31 -4.95
N LEU A 41 -1.44 -15.21 -4.78
CA LEU A 41 -0.12 -15.08 -5.42
C LEU A 41 -0.22 -15.15 -6.96
N ALA A 42 -0.96 -16.13 -7.48
CA ALA A 42 -1.18 -16.28 -8.91
C ALA A 42 -1.95 -15.10 -9.51
N TYR A 43 -2.94 -14.57 -8.78
CA TYR A 43 -3.64 -13.34 -9.16
C TYR A 43 -2.69 -12.16 -9.23
N THR A 44 -1.90 -11.94 -8.18
CA THR A 44 -0.93 -10.83 -8.10
C THR A 44 0.07 -10.88 -9.26
N LEU A 45 0.65 -12.06 -9.56
CA LEU A 45 1.57 -12.18 -10.69
C LEU A 45 0.87 -11.91 -12.02
N GLY A 46 -0.35 -12.41 -12.21
CA GLY A 46 -1.15 -12.13 -13.40
C GLY A 46 -1.42 -10.63 -13.57
N THR A 47 -1.74 -9.92 -12.50
CA THR A 47 -1.94 -8.47 -12.54
C THR A 47 -0.65 -7.70 -12.81
N VAL A 48 0.48 -8.14 -12.25
CA VAL A 48 1.79 -7.51 -12.54
C VAL A 48 2.13 -7.63 -14.02
N ILE A 49 1.92 -8.80 -14.63
CA ILE A 49 2.15 -8.99 -16.07
C ILE A 49 1.22 -8.09 -16.90
N ASN A 50 -0.06 -7.97 -16.53
CA ASN A 50 -0.98 -7.05 -17.21
C ASN A 50 -0.50 -5.59 -17.10
N VAL A 51 -0.06 -5.16 -15.92
CA VAL A 51 0.50 -3.81 -15.73
C VAL A 51 1.75 -3.61 -16.57
N MET A 52 2.64 -4.60 -16.64
CA MET A 52 3.85 -4.53 -17.49
C MET A 52 3.50 -4.43 -18.97
N TRP A 53 2.47 -5.16 -19.43
CA TRP A 53 2.00 -5.06 -20.82
C TRP A 53 1.47 -3.66 -21.14
N HIS A 54 0.65 -3.09 -20.24
CA HIS A 54 0.18 -1.73 -20.37
C HIS A 54 1.32 -0.72 -20.32
N TRP A 55 2.27 -0.90 -19.41
CA TRP A 55 3.45 -0.04 -19.27
C TRP A 55 4.29 0.00 -20.56
N LEU A 56 4.56 -1.16 -21.16
CA LEU A 56 5.30 -1.25 -22.42
C LEU A 56 4.54 -0.57 -23.56
N SER A 57 3.23 -0.78 -23.64
CA SER A 57 2.38 -0.13 -24.65
C SER A 57 2.39 1.40 -24.47
N PHE A 58 2.38 1.88 -23.23
CA PHE A 58 2.42 3.30 -22.89
C PHE A 58 3.77 3.95 -23.19
N GLU A 59 4.88 3.26 -22.93
CA GLU A 59 6.23 3.74 -23.26
C GLU A 59 6.45 3.86 -24.78
N LEU A 60 5.84 2.96 -25.56
CA LEU A 60 5.88 3.02 -27.03
C LEU A 60 5.13 4.24 -27.58
N GLU A 61 4.03 4.63 -26.94
CA GLU A 61 3.19 5.77 -27.36
C GLU A 61 3.69 7.11 -26.81
N PHE A 62 4.18 7.13 -25.56
CA PHE A 62 4.70 8.31 -24.88
C PHE A 62 6.19 8.14 -24.54
N LYS A 63 7.06 8.67 -25.41
CA LYS A 63 8.51 8.71 -25.16
C LYS A 63 8.81 9.44 -23.84
N ASP A 64 9.71 8.87 -23.03
CA ASP A 64 10.15 9.37 -21.71
C ASP A 64 9.15 9.21 -20.55
N PHE A 65 8.05 8.46 -20.71
CA PHE A 65 7.11 8.20 -19.61
C PHE A 65 7.81 7.49 -18.44
N SER A 66 8.49 6.38 -18.71
CA SER A 66 9.17 5.57 -17.70
C SER A 66 10.22 6.38 -16.92
N ARG A 67 11.00 7.23 -17.61
CA ARG A 67 12.02 8.07 -16.97
C ARG A 67 11.44 9.05 -15.94
N LYS A 68 10.21 9.54 -16.15
CA LYS A 68 9.54 10.46 -15.23
C LYS A 68 8.89 9.75 -14.05
N VAL A 69 8.34 8.55 -14.27
CA VAL A 69 7.58 7.83 -13.23
C VAL A 69 8.48 6.97 -12.34
N MET A 70 9.59 6.45 -12.86
CA MET A 70 10.49 5.55 -12.13
C MET A 70 11.05 6.14 -10.83
N PRO A 71 11.55 7.40 -10.76
CA PRO A 71 12.04 7.98 -9.52
C PRO A 71 10.97 8.02 -8.42
N THR A 72 9.75 8.35 -8.82
CA THR A 72 8.58 8.44 -7.94
C THR A 72 8.14 7.06 -7.44
N LEU A 73 8.12 6.05 -8.31
CA LEU A 73 7.86 4.66 -7.92
C LEU A 73 8.89 4.15 -6.92
N PHE A 74 10.18 4.39 -7.16
CA PHE A 74 11.23 4.00 -6.22
C PHE A 74 11.13 4.75 -4.89
N ALA A 75 10.79 6.04 -4.91
CA ALA A 75 10.58 6.80 -3.69
C ALA A 75 9.41 6.26 -2.86
N SER A 76 8.28 5.99 -3.50
CA SER A 76 7.10 5.42 -2.84
C SER A 76 7.33 3.98 -2.36
N PHE A 77 8.02 3.15 -3.15
CA PHE A 77 8.38 1.78 -2.78
C PHE A 77 9.33 1.74 -1.58
N SER A 78 10.42 2.52 -1.62
CA SER A 78 11.38 2.60 -0.51
C SER A 78 10.75 3.13 0.77
N ALA A 79 9.90 4.17 0.67
CA ALA A 79 9.13 4.67 1.80
C ALA A 79 8.18 3.62 2.38
N ALA A 80 7.50 2.83 1.55
CA ALA A 80 6.63 1.75 2.01
C ALA A 80 7.40 0.63 2.74
N VAL A 81 8.58 0.25 2.24
CA VAL A 81 9.44 -0.75 2.89
C VAL A 81 9.91 -0.25 4.26
N ILE A 82 10.39 1.00 4.34
CA ILE A 82 10.84 1.58 5.62
C ILE A 82 9.66 1.77 6.58
N MET A 83 8.51 2.24 6.09
CA MET A 83 7.27 2.34 6.87
C MET A 83 6.88 1.00 7.49
N GLY A 84 6.90 -0.08 6.71
CA GLY A 84 6.58 -1.43 7.19
C GLY A 84 7.60 -1.95 8.21
N TYR A 85 8.90 -1.74 7.97
CA TYR A 85 9.95 -2.12 8.90
C TYR A 85 9.83 -1.39 10.23
N VAL A 86 9.67 -0.06 10.21
CA VAL A 86 9.50 0.76 11.41
C VAL A 86 8.23 0.37 12.17
N ALA A 87 7.12 0.13 11.48
CA ALA A 87 5.89 -0.35 12.12
C ALA A 87 6.08 -1.71 12.82
N HIS A 88 6.86 -2.63 12.24
CA HIS A 88 7.18 -3.91 12.85
C HIS A 88 8.06 -3.75 14.10
N GLU A 89 9.12 -2.94 14.05
CA GLU A 89 9.98 -2.66 15.20
C GLU A 89 9.19 -2.04 16.37
N PHE A 90 8.30 -1.09 16.09
CA PHE A 90 7.45 -0.51 17.13
C PHE A 90 6.41 -1.49 17.69
N LEU A 91 6.05 -2.54 16.93
CA LEU A 91 5.20 -3.60 17.45
C LEU A 91 5.87 -4.31 18.63
N ASP A 92 7.18 -4.62 18.49
CA ASP A 92 7.98 -5.28 19.53
C ASP A 92 8.25 -4.36 20.73
N VAL A 93 8.46 -3.05 20.49
CA VAL A 93 8.58 -2.06 21.58
C VAL A 93 7.28 -1.97 22.39
N PHE A 94 6.14 -1.93 21.70
CA PHE A 94 4.83 -1.80 22.32
C PHE A 94 4.30 -3.08 22.94
N ASP A 95 4.88 -4.24 22.63
CA ASP A 95 4.58 -5.52 23.29
C ASP A 95 4.79 -5.46 24.82
N ASN A 96 5.80 -4.71 25.27
CA ASN A 96 6.08 -4.52 26.70
C ASN A 96 5.17 -3.50 27.38
N ILE A 97 4.42 -2.71 26.62
CA ILE A 97 3.60 -1.59 27.12
C ILE A 97 2.12 -1.96 27.13
N PHE A 98 1.63 -2.64 26.09
CA PHE A 98 0.23 -3.03 25.96
C PHE A 98 0.03 -4.51 26.25
N ASN A 99 -1.10 -4.87 26.86
CA ASN A 99 -1.42 -6.27 27.12
C ASN A 99 -1.93 -6.96 25.84
N ILE A 100 -1.03 -7.66 25.15
CA ILE A 100 -1.32 -8.40 23.91
C ILE A 100 -2.26 -9.59 24.07
N ASN A 101 -2.63 -9.96 25.30
CA ASN A 101 -3.63 -11.01 25.52
C ASN A 101 -5.07 -10.46 25.43
N THR A 102 -5.22 -9.15 25.24
CA THR A 102 -6.52 -8.48 25.11
C THR A 102 -6.69 -7.93 23.70
N LEU A 103 -7.93 -7.97 23.18
CA LEU A 103 -8.26 -7.43 21.87
C LEU A 103 -7.91 -5.94 21.77
N VAL A 104 -8.22 -5.17 22.82
CA VAL A 104 -7.91 -3.74 22.89
C VAL A 104 -6.41 -3.50 22.91
N GLY A 105 -5.64 -4.34 23.61
CA GLY A 105 -4.19 -4.23 23.66
C GLY A 105 -3.53 -4.46 22.31
N ILE A 106 -3.82 -5.57 21.62
CA ILE A 106 -3.28 -5.85 20.28
C ILE A 106 -3.72 -4.76 19.29
N PHE A 107 -4.99 -4.33 19.35
CA PHE A 107 -5.50 -3.28 18.46
C PHE A 107 -4.76 -1.96 18.67
N LEU A 108 -4.59 -1.52 19.92
CA LEU A 108 -3.93 -0.26 20.24
C LEU A 108 -2.42 -0.33 19.95
N GLN A 109 -1.78 -1.47 20.22
CA GLN A 109 -0.39 -1.74 19.84
C GLN A 109 -0.20 -1.58 18.33
N GLY A 110 -1.02 -2.24 17.52
CA GLY A 110 -0.98 -2.14 16.05
C GLY A 110 -1.34 -0.75 15.52
N PHE A 111 -2.27 -0.06 16.17
CA PHE A 111 -2.67 1.30 15.81
C PHE A 111 -1.54 2.31 16.06
N CYS A 112 -0.92 2.27 17.24
CA CYS A 112 0.18 3.15 17.60
C CYS A 112 1.44 2.85 16.77
N SER A 113 1.80 1.58 16.57
CA SER A 113 2.95 1.20 15.74
C SER A 113 2.73 1.58 14.27
N GLY A 114 1.51 1.39 13.75
CA GLY A 114 1.12 1.80 12.42
C GLY A 114 1.22 3.30 12.22
N LEU A 115 0.78 4.11 13.19
CA LEU A 115 0.88 5.58 13.12
C LEU A 115 2.35 6.05 13.08
N LEU A 116 3.21 5.44 13.90
CA LEU A 116 4.64 5.73 13.88
C LEU A 116 5.32 5.29 12.59
N GLY A 117 4.94 4.12 12.06
CA GLY A 117 5.36 3.66 10.74
C GLY A 117 4.98 4.64 9.65
N ILE A 118 3.72 5.10 9.61
CA ILE A 118 3.24 6.11 8.66
C ILE A 118 4.06 7.40 8.78
N ALA A 119 4.31 7.88 10.01
CA ALA A 119 5.12 9.07 10.23
C ALA A 119 6.54 8.90 9.67
N ALA A 120 7.17 7.73 9.87
CA ALA A 120 8.46 7.41 9.30
C ALA A 120 8.44 7.34 7.76
N GLY A 121 7.40 6.74 7.17
CA GLY A 121 7.23 6.69 5.72
C GLY A 121 7.05 8.08 5.09
N VAL A 122 6.28 8.95 5.74
CA VAL A 122 6.15 10.36 5.35
C VAL A 122 7.49 11.07 5.44
N LEU A 123 8.26 10.86 6.52
CA LEU A 123 9.59 11.43 6.68
C LEU A 123 10.52 10.99 5.54
N VAL A 124 10.52 9.71 5.18
CA VAL A 124 11.30 9.18 4.04
C VAL A 124 10.89 9.87 2.74
N LEU A 125 9.59 9.96 2.43
CA LEU A 125 9.12 10.64 1.21
C LEU A 125 9.55 12.11 1.15
N VAL A 126 9.54 12.81 2.28
CA VAL A 126 10.02 14.19 2.39
C VAL A 126 11.53 14.28 2.16
N LEU A 127 12.31 13.36 2.73
CA LEU A 127 13.77 13.30 2.54
C LEU A 127 14.15 13.01 1.08
N LEU A 128 13.38 12.15 0.41
CA LEU A 128 13.56 11.86 -1.02
C LEU A 128 13.09 13.00 -1.94
N LYS A 129 12.57 14.11 -1.38
CA LYS A 129 12.06 15.29 -2.09
C LYS A 129 11.04 14.92 -3.19
N ASN A 130 10.22 13.89 -2.96
CA ASN A 130 9.20 13.47 -3.93
C ASN A 130 8.21 14.61 -4.16
N GLU A 131 7.95 14.99 -5.42
CA GLU A 131 7.00 16.06 -5.72
C GLU A 131 5.55 15.67 -5.36
N GLU A 132 5.24 14.36 -5.40
CA GLU A 132 3.91 13.85 -5.04
C GLU A 132 3.54 14.19 -3.60
N ILE A 133 4.49 14.20 -2.65
CA ILE A 133 4.16 14.50 -1.24
C ILE A 133 3.70 15.96 -1.08
N LYS A 134 4.22 16.87 -1.92
CA LYS A 134 3.83 18.28 -1.90
C LYS A 134 2.40 18.44 -2.43
N ASP A 135 2.06 17.72 -3.50
CA ASP A 135 0.72 17.73 -4.07
C ASP A 135 -0.31 17.09 -3.15
N VAL A 136 0.05 15.98 -2.51
CA VAL A 136 -0.75 15.33 -1.47
C VAL A 136 -0.95 16.30 -0.31
N TRP A 137 0.10 16.94 0.21
CA TRP A 137 -0.01 17.90 1.31
C TRP A 137 -0.93 19.07 0.97
N ARG A 138 -0.75 19.67 -0.22
CA ARG A 138 -1.60 20.77 -0.70
C ARG A 138 -3.06 20.37 -0.80
N THR A 139 -3.33 19.19 -1.33
CA THR A 139 -4.70 18.68 -1.51
C THR A 139 -5.35 18.30 -0.18
N LEU A 140 -4.62 17.60 0.69
CA LEU A 140 -5.12 17.17 1.99
C LEU A 140 -5.44 18.39 2.87
N HIS A 141 -4.50 19.34 2.96
CA HIS A 141 -4.69 20.58 3.72
C HIS A 141 -5.84 21.41 3.14
N HIS A 142 -5.97 21.50 1.81
CA HIS A 142 -7.09 22.22 1.20
C HIS A 142 -8.45 21.56 1.46
N LYS A 143 -8.55 20.24 1.33
CA LYS A 143 -9.79 19.49 1.55
C LYS A 143 -10.23 19.52 3.02
N ILE A 144 -9.28 19.41 3.94
CA ILE A 144 -9.55 19.42 5.39
C ILE A 144 -9.87 20.85 5.87
N TRP A 145 -9.28 21.89 5.26
CA TRP A 145 -9.40 23.26 5.74
C TRP A 145 -10.45 24.13 5.01
N ARG A 146 -10.84 23.81 3.77
CA ARG A 146 -11.81 24.63 3.00
C ARG A 146 -12.79 23.79 2.18
N ALA A 147 -13.74 23.16 2.84
CA ALA A 147 -15.07 22.97 2.26
C ALA A 147 -15.81 24.32 2.31
N LYS A 148 -15.47 25.25 1.41
CA LYS A 148 -16.24 26.49 1.27
C LYS A 148 -17.64 26.09 0.80
N ILE A 149 -18.61 26.12 1.71
CA ILE A 149 -20.03 26.01 1.38
C ILE A 149 -20.32 27.16 0.42
N ILE A 150 -20.51 26.84 -0.85
CA ILE A 150 -21.09 27.77 -1.82
C ILE A 150 -22.55 27.94 -1.40
N GLY A 151 -22.83 28.99 -0.62
CA GLY A 151 -24.20 29.42 -0.36
C GLY A 151 -24.86 29.70 -1.71
N VAL A 152 -26.00 29.06 -1.94
CA VAL A 152 -26.90 29.34 -3.06
C VAL A 152 -27.18 30.84 -3.06
N ASP A 153 -26.77 31.53 -4.12
CA ASP A 153 -27.10 32.93 -4.34
C ASP A 153 -28.60 33.01 -4.68
N ASN A 154 -29.42 33.33 -3.68
CA ASN A 154 -30.83 33.64 -3.85
C ASN A 154 -30.96 34.99 -4.56
N SER A 155 -30.68 35.00 -5.87
CA SER A 155 -31.10 36.03 -6.80
C SER A 155 -32.62 35.92 -7.01
N ASN A 156 -33.40 36.26 -6.00
CA ASN A 156 -34.83 36.49 -6.17
C ASN A 156 -35.27 37.73 -5.40
N SER A 157 -35.09 38.88 -6.04
CA SER A 157 -35.90 40.08 -5.80
C SER A 157 -36.05 40.85 -7.10
N PRO A 158 -36.97 40.44 -8.00
CA PRO A 158 -37.55 41.40 -8.92
C PRO A 158 -38.52 42.27 -8.12
N THR A 159 -38.10 43.50 -7.86
CA THR A 159 -38.97 44.62 -7.48
C THR A 159 -40.04 44.75 -8.55
N ILE A 160 -41.27 44.35 -8.26
CA ILE A 160 -42.46 44.80 -8.99
C ILE A 160 -43.56 45.14 -7.98
N GLN A 161 -43.99 46.40 -8.10
CA GLN A 161 -45.08 47.16 -7.44
C GLN A 161 -44.69 47.93 -6.17
#